data_AF-A0A5J5EW40-F1
#
_entry.id   AF-A0A5J5EW40-F1
#
_cell.length_a   1.000
_cell.length_b   1.000
_cell.length_c   1.000
_cell.angle_alpha   90.00
_cell.angle_beta   90.00
_cell.angle_gamma   90.00
#
_symmetry.space_group_name_H-M   'P 1'
#
loop_
_entity.id
_entity.type
_entity.pdbx_description
1 polymer ?
#
loop_
_entity_poly.entity_id
_entity_poly.type
_entity_poly.pdbx_seq_one_letter_code
_entity_poly.pdbx_strand_id
1 'polypeptide(L)'
;MVSSDDGREMGEDGQKKEKSRKPGNTAFRQQRLKAWQPILTPKTVLPLFFIVGVIFAPIGGLLLYASAQVEELVIDYTNCEDQGSTFSQIPSEKYSAVFKTALPRNGVPEWKVEKNVPTTDVSMLRTNPDFNETVCTIKFDLPNELKPPVLFYYRLTNFYQNHRRYVASLDQPQLKGDARTLSQLQKASDCDPLTWDDVQRKPYYPCGLIANSMFNDSFAPPMWQNPRSSKDGGTGPVVYNMTTKGIAWPSDKDRFGQTKYKASDVLPPPNWVNSFKDGVYNDSNIPNLHEMENFQVWMRTAGLPTFSKLAQRNDKDVMEKGTYEVTIYDRFPVKDYSGTKSIVISTRTVMGGRNPFLGIAYVVVGGLCIVLGMLFTARHLIKPRKLGDHTYLSWNNEEAQAQATGREI
;
A
#
# COMPACT_ATOMS: atom_id res chain seq x y z
N MET A 1 38.11 40.18 -28.94
CA MET A 1 37.18 41.07 -29.65
C MET A 1 35.75 40.70 -29.29
N VAL A 2 35.16 41.40 -28.32
CA VAL A 2 33.71 41.62 -28.30
C VAL A 2 33.55 43.06 -27.82
N SER A 3 32.94 43.84 -28.71
CA SER A 3 32.79 45.29 -28.65
C SER A 3 31.91 45.70 -27.47
N SER A 4 32.32 46.76 -26.78
CA SER A 4 31.52 47.43 -25.76
C SER A 4 30.37 48.17 -26.43
N ASP A 5 29.13 47.71 -26.20
CA ASP A 5 27.92 48.43 -26.58
C ASP A 5 27.42 49.19 -25.35
N ASP A 6 27.80 50.47 -25.27
CA ASP A 6 27.56 51.38 -24.15
C ASP A 6 26.23 52.12 -24.43
N GLY A 7 25.11 51.43 -24.20
CA GLY A 7 23.76 51.97 -24.31
C GLY A 7 23.50 53.04 -23.25
N ARG A 8 23.58 54.32 -23.62
CA ARG A 8 23.25 55.47 -22.77
C ARG A 8 21.75 55.75 -22.83
N GLU A 9 21.01 55.43 -21.77
CA GLU A 9 19.68 56.01 -21.53
C GLU A 9 19.81 57.45 -20.99
N MET A 10 19.30 58.42 -21.75
CA MET A 10 19.20 59.83 -21.33
C MET A 10 17.93 60.06 -20.51
N GLY A 11 18.04 60.85 -19.43
CA GLY A 11 16.89 61.46 -18.74
C GLY A 11 16.67 62.90 -19.22
N GLU A 12 15.45 63.42 -19.07
CA GLU A 12 14.94 64.67 -19.67
C GLU A 12 15.63 65.98 -19.28
N ASP A 13 16.46 66.02 -18.24
CA ASP A 13 17.31 67.17 -17.94
C ASP A 13 18.77 66.78 -18.16
N GLY A 14 19.43 67.43 -19.13
CA GLY A 14 20.74 67.09 -19.69
C GLY A 14 21.96 67.14 -18.76
N GLN A 15 21.87 66.66 -17.52
CA GLN A 15 22.99 66.38 -16.64
C GLN A 15 23.41 64.91 -16.75
N LYS A 16 24.72 64.67 -16.86
CA LYS A 16 25.31 63.32 -16.80
C LYS A 16 24.87 62.64 -15.50
N LYS A 17 24.10 61.54 -15.56
CA LYS A 17 23.88 60.67 -14.40
C LYS A 17 25.24 60.24 -13.84
N GLU A 18 25.55 60.73 -12.65
CA GLU A 18 26.80 60.43 -11.95
C GLU A 18 26.92 58.90 -11.79
N LYS A 19 28.01 58.30 -12.28
CA LYS A 19 28.25 56.84 -12.19
C LYS A 19 28.50 56.46 -10.73
N SER A 20 27.42 56.31 -9.96
CA SER A 20 27.48 55.89 -8.55
C SER A 20 27.63 54.39 -8.44
N ARG A 21 28.67 53.94 -7.74
CA ARG A 21 28.85 52.52 -7.36
C ARG A 21 28.06 52.14 -6.11
N LYS A 22 27.23 53.06 -5.58
CA LYS A 22 26.46 52.82 -4.36
C LYS A 22 25.39 51.75 -4.65
N PRO A 23 25.34 50.66 -3.88
CA PRO A 23 24.30 49.66 -4.04
C PRO A 23 22.92 50.28 -3.78
N GLY A 24 21.91 49.86 -4.55
CA GLY A 24 20.54 50.34 -4.41
C GLY A 24 20.00 50.18 -2.99
N ASN A 25 19.35 51.22 -2.48
CA ASN A 25 18.76 51.25 -1.14
C ASN A 25 17.37 50.59 -1.13
N THR A 26 17.29 49.32 -1.52
CA THR A 26 16.06 48.54 -1.49
C THR A 26 16.07 47.54 -0.34
N ALA A 27 14.90 47.21 0.22
CA ALA A 27 14.79 46.28 1.34
C ALA A 27 15.43 44.91 1.05
N PHE A 28 15.36 44.43 -0.19
CA PHE A 28 16.01 43.20 -0.62
C PHE A 28 17.55 43.32 -0.63
N ARG A 29 18.10 44.35 -1.29
CA ARG A 29 19.56 44.53 -1.43
C ARG A 29 20.24 44.87 -0.10
N GLN A 30 19.50 45.49 0.83
CA GLN A 30 20.00 45.88 2.16
C GLN A 30 19.68 44.84 3.24
N GLN A 31 19.10 43.69 2.90
CA GLN A 31 18.70 42.63 3.84
C GLN A 31 17.73 43.11 4.95
N ARG A 32 16.86 44.06 4.61
CA ARG A 32 15.82 44.62 5.50
C ARG A 32 14.43 44.17 5.08
N LEU A 33 14.32 42.97 4.53
CA LEU A 33 13.02 42.36 4.22
C LEU A 33 12.20 42.23 5.50
N LYS A 34 10.88 42.36 5.38
CA LYS A 34 9.96 42.09 6.48
C LYS A 34 10.13 40.62 6.89
N ALA A 35 10.72 40.41 8.05
CA ALA A 35 10.96 39.09 8.62
C ALA A 35 10.20 38.96 9.94
N TRP A 36 9.72 37.75 10.22
CA TRP A 36 9.23 37.37 11.53
C TRP A 36 10.26 36.44 12.18
N GLN A 37 10.75 36.82 13.36
CA GLN A 37 11.70 36.04 14.13
C GLN A 37 10.98 35.48 15.36
N PRO A 38 10.57 34.19 15.34
CA PRO A 38 9.88 33.59 16.47
C PRO A 38 10.87 33.36 17.61
N ILE A 39 10.84 34.26 18.60
CA ILE A 39 11.58 34.05 19.85
C ILE A 39 10.79 33.06 20.71
N LEU A 40 11.41 31.93 21.01
CA LEU A 40 10.84 30.87 21.84
C LEU A 40 10.83 31.33 23.31
N THR A 41 9.70 31.88 23.74
CA THR A 41 9.48 32.29 25.14
C THR A 41 8.58 31.29 25.86
N PRO A 42 8.66 31.15 27.20
CA PRO A 42 7.76 30.27 27.94
C PRO A 42 6.27 30.59 27.68
N LYS A 43 5.93 31.87 27.48
CA LYS A 43 4.56 32.32 27.18
C LYS A 43 4.03 31.84 25.82
N THR A 44 4.91 31.60 24.85
CA THR A 44 4.51 31.12 23.52
C THR A 44 4.66 29.60 23.39
N VAL A 45 5.70 29.03 24.00
CA VAL A 45 6.03 27.60 23.87
C VAL A 45 5.21 26.72 24.80
N LEU A 46 4.98 27.11 26.07
CA LEU A 46 4.25 26.25 27.02
C LEU A 46 2.79 26.00 26.57
N PRO A 47 2.01 27.02 26.15
CA PRO A 47 0.66 26.76 25.64
C PRO A 47 0.66 25.85 24.42
N LEU A 48 1.64 25.98 23.53
CA LEU A 48 1.76 25.14 22.34
C LEU A 48 1.87 23.64 22.70
N PHE A 49 2.68 23.29 23.69
CA PHE A 49 2.80 21.90 24.15
C PHE A 49 1.47 21.33 24.63
N PHE A 50 0.73 22.08 25.44
CA PHE A 50 -0.58 21.64 25.93
C PHE A 50 -1.63 21.59 24.82
N ILE A 51 -1.65 22.56 23.91
CA ILE A 51 -2.57 22.58 22.76
C ILE A 51 -2.34 21.35 21.88
N VAL A 52 -1.09 21.06 21.51
CA VAL A 52 -0.75 19.87 20.71
C VAL A 52 -1.16 18.60 21.46
N GLY A 53 -0.86 18.51 22.75
CA GLY A 53 -1.24 17.36 23.58
C GLY A 53 -2.75 17.10 23.64
N VAL A 54 -3.52 18.15 23.94
CA VAL A 54 -4.99 18.10 24.07
C VAL A 54 -5.67 17.82 22.75
N ILE A 55 -5.09 18.19 21.61
CA ILE A 55 -5.62 17.86 20.28
C ILE A 55 -5.22 16.44 19.87
N PHE A 56 -3.96 16.06 20.04
CA PHE A 56 -3.44 14.80 19.52
C PHE A 56 -3.92 13.60 20.31
N ALA A 57 -4.08 13.69 21.64
CA ALA A 57 -4.50 12.56 22.45
C ALA A 57 -5.94 12.08 22.13
N PRO A 58 -6.97 12.95 22.02
CA PRO A 58 -8.31 12.53 21.57
C PRO A 58 -8.33 11.99 20.15
N ILE A 59 -7.59 12.63 19.22
CA ILE A 59 -7.48 12.13 17.84
C ILE A 59 -6.86 10.73 17.83
N GLY A 60 -5.77 10.52 18.57
CA GLY A 60 -5.14 9.21 18.72
C GLY A 60 -6.08 8.16 19.32
N GLY A 61 -6.84 8.53 20.35
CA GLY A 61 -7.88 7.68 20.95
C GLY A 61 -8.98 7.30 19.95
N LEU A 62 -9.48 8.25 19.16
CA LEU A 62 -10.46 7.99 18.09
C LEU A 62 -9.90 7.08 17.00
N LEU A 63 -8.65 7.27 16.60
CA LEU A 63 -7.97 6.41 15.63
C LEU A 63 -7.79 4.98 16.15
N LEU A 64 -7.40 4.82 17.41
CA LEU A 64 -7.30 3.52 18.07
C LEU A 64 -8.66 2.82 18.13
N TYR A 65 -9.69 3.56 18.54
CA TYR A 65 -11.06 3.05 18.57
C TYR A 65 -11.52 2.59 17.19
N ALA A 66 -11.34 3.41 16.15
CA ALA A 66 -11.67 3.05 14.78
C ALA A 66 -10.89 1.81 14.31
N SER A 67 -9.58 1.71 14.60
CA SER A 67 -8.81 0.51 14.29
C SER A 67 -9.28 -0.74 15.04
N ALA A 68 -9.80 -0.59 16.26
CA ALA A 68 -10.29 -1.70 17.07
C ALA A 68 -11.66 -2.22 16.62
N GLN A 69 -12.44 -1.40 15.91
CA GLN A 69 -13.73 -1.82 15.32
C GLN A 69 -13.57 -2.70 14.08
N VAL A 70 -12.37 -2.73 13.47
CA VAL A 70 -12.09 -3.59 12.32
C VAL A 70 -11.95 -5.04 12.78
N GLU A 71 -12.76 -5.89 12.16
CA GLU A 71 -12.72 -7.34 12.32
C GLU A 71 -12.00 -7.98 11.15
N GLU A 72 -11.07 -8.89 11.43
CA GLU A 72 -10.13 -9.45 10.46
C GLU A 72 -9.79 -10.91 10.78
N LEU A 73 -9.83 -11.75 9.75
CA LEU A 73 -9.37 -13.13 9.76
C LEU A 73 -8.26 -13.29 8.73
N VAL A 74 -7.11 -13.80 9.17
CA VAL A 74 -5.95 -14.10 8.33
C VAL A 74 -5.67 -15.59 8.45
N ILE A 75 -5.59 -16.31 7.33
CA ILE A 75 -5.23 -17.73 7.31
C ILE A 75 -4.13 -17.95 6.27
N ASP A 76 -2.95 -18.38 6.72
CA ASP A 76 -1.83 -18.79 5.89
C ASP A 76 -2.06 -20.20 5.35
N TYR A 77 -2.07 -20.32 4.02
CA TYR A 77 -2.32 -21.58 3.33
C TYR A 77 -1.11 -22.05 2.50
N THR A 78 0.08 -21.51 2.79
CA THR A 78 1.32 -21.81 2.06
C THR A 78 1.65 -23.31 2.00
N ASN A 79 1.25 -24.08 3.01
CA ASN A 79 1.51 -25.52 3.11
C ASN A 79 0.25 -26.37 2.88
N CYS A 80 -0.79 -25.82 2.26
CA CYS A 80 -2.01 -26.58 2.04
C CYS A 80 -1.77 -27.76 1.07
N GLU A 81 -0.92 -27.57 0.05
CA GLU A 81 -0.53 -28.63 -0.88
C GLU A 81 0.15 -29.84 -0.22
N ASP A 82 0.68 -29.67 0.99
CA ASP A 82 1.36 -30.71 1.77
C ASP A 82 0.37 -31.53 2.62
N GLN A 83 -0.92 -31.17 2.65
CA GLN A 83 -1.93 -31.79 3.51
C GLN A 83 -2.58 -33.04 2.89
N GLY A 84 -3.47 -33.68 3.64
CA GLY A 84 -4.31 -34.78 3.17
C GLY A 84 -5.66 -34.32 2.59
N SER A 85 -6.41 -35.28 2.03
CA SER A 85 -7.75 -35.05 1.49
C SER A 85 -8.85 -34.89 2.55
N THR A 86 -8.54 -35.20 3.81
CA THR A 86 -9.42 -34.99 4.96
C THR A 86 -9.09 -33.70 5.67
N PHE A 87 -10.11 -33.03 6.21
CA PHE A 87 -9.90 -31.83 7.01
C PHE A 87 -8.97 -32.10 8.19
N SER A 88 -7.99 -31.23 8.35
CA SER A 88 -7.05 -31.21 9.47
C SER A 88 -6.90 -29.79 9.99
N GLN A 89 -6.62 -29.65 11.29
CA GLN A 89 -6.53 -28.34 11.93
C GLN A 89 -5.33 -27.56 11.42
N ILE A 90 -5.56 -26.27 11.15
CA ILE A 90 -4.51 -25.31 10.82
C ILE A 90 -3.77 -24.95 12.13
N PRO A 91 -2.44 -25.06 12.17
CA PRO A 91 -1.66 -24.67 13.35
C PRO A 91 -1.90 -23.22 13.78
N SER A 92 -1.85 -22.96 15.09
CA SER A 92 -2.18 -21.66 15.69
C SER A 92 -1.31 -20.49 15.18
N GLU A 93 -0.10 -20.77 14.74
CA GLU A 93 0.84 -19.80 14.18
C GLU A 93 0.51 -19.40 12.72
N LYS A 94 -0.35 -20.17 12.05
CA LYS A 94 -0.75 -19.96 10.65
C LYS A 94 -2.06 -19.21 10.50
N TYR A 95 -2.71 -18.83 11.59
CA TYR A 95 -3.88 -17.97 11.50
C TYR A 95 -3.91 -16.91 12.60
N SER A 96 -4.59 -15.81 12.31
CA SER A 96 -4.87 -14.74 13.26
C SER A 96 -6.30 -14.29 13.05
N ALA A 97 -7.05 -14.24 14.14
CA ALA A 97 -8.46 -13.87 14.13
C ALA A 97 -8.70 -12.76 15.15
N VAL A 98 -9.23 -11.64 14.67
CA VAL A 98 -9.60 -10.49 15.50
C VAL A 98 -11.06 -10.17 15.23
N PHE A 99 -11.92 -10.55 16.16
CA PHE A 99 -13.35 -10.34 16.10
C PHE A 99 -13.83 -9.65 17.38
N LYS A 100 -15.05 -9.11 17.36
CA LYS A 100 -15.70 -8.58 18.57
C LYS A 100 -16.01 -9.69 19.57
N THR A 101 -16.29 -10.89 19.08
CA THR A 101 -16.55 -12.09 19.91
C THR A 101 -15.39 -13.07 19.78
N ALA A 102 -14.97 -13.68 20.88
CA ALA A 102 -13.96 -14.73 20.84
C ALA A 102 -14.41 -15.91 19.97
N LEU A 103 -13.45 -16.53 19.27
CA LEU A 103 -13.71 -17.77 18.54
C LEU A 103 -14.15 -18.88 19.50
N PRO A 104 -15.10 -19.74 19.10
CA PRO A 104 -15.46 -20.90 19.90
C PRO A 104 -14.27 -21.87 20.02
N ARG A 105 -14.19 -22.64 21.11
CA ARG A 105 -13.07 -23.58 21.35
C ARG A 105 -12.85 -24.59 20.23
N ASN A 106 -13.92 -24.96 19.51
CA ASN A 106 -13.87 -25.89 18.38
C ASN A 106 -13.83 -25.18 17.02
N GLY A 107 -13.81 -23.84 16.99
CA GLY A 107 -13.79 -23.05 15.75
C GLY A 107 -12.39 -22.79 15.23
N VAL A 108 -11.49 -23.75 15.41
CA VAL A 108 -10.13 -23.70 14.84
C VAL A 108 -10.27 -23.89 13.33
N PRO A 109 -9.65 -23.04 12.48
CA PRO A 109 -9.67 -23.24 11.05
C PRO A 109 -9.09 -24.61 10.66
N GLU A 110 -9.66 -25.21 9.64
CA GLU A 110 -9.24 -26.49 9.10
C GLU A 110 -8.96 -26.36 7.60
N TRP A 111 -8.08 -27.20 7.08
CA TRP A 111 -7.80 -27.29 5.65
C TRP A 111 -7.82 -28.72 5.15
N LYS A 112 -8.05 -28.87 3.85
CA LYS A 112 -7.81 -30.11 3.12
C LYS A 112 -7.31 -29.77 1.72
N VAL A 113 -6.69 -30.74 1.07
CA VAL A 113 -6.25 -30.60 -0.31
C VAL A 113 -6.79 -31.72 -1.19
N GLU A 114 -7.20 -31.34 -2.40
CA GLU A 114 -7.54 -32.25 -3.47
C GLU A 114 -6.58 -32.00 -4.63
N LYS A 115 -5.86 -33.04 -5.07
CA LYS A 115 -4.89 -32.96 -6.17
C LYS A 115 -5.48 -33.58 -7.42
N ASN A 116 -5.00 -33.14 -8.57
CA ASN A 116 -5.42 -33.63 -9.88
C ASN A 116 -6.91 -33.36 -10.17
N VAL A 117 -7.44 -32.23 -9.71
CA VAL A 117 -8.85 -31.86 -9.93
C VAL A 117 -8.98 -31.18 -11.31
N PRO A 118 -9.90 -31.61 -12.19
CA PRO A 118 -10.18 -30.89 -13.43
C PRO A 118 -10.54 -29.44 -13.12
N THR A 119 -9.95 -28.49 -13.84
CA THR A 119 -10.14 -27.07 -13.53
C THR A 119 -11.62 -26.66 -13.69
N THR A 120 -12.22 -26.16 -12.61
CA THR A 120 -13.54 -25.50 -12.61
C THR A 120 -13.41 -24.02 -12.24
N ASP A 121 -12.22 -23.45 -12.48
CA ASP A 121 -11.86 -22.09 -12.09
C ASP A 121 -12.78 -21.05 -12.74
N VAL A 122 -13.65 -20.48 -11.91
CA VAL A 122 -14.62 -19.43 -12.29
C VAL A 122 -13.99 -18.08 -12.59
N SER A 123 -12.72 -17.86 -12.24
CA SER A 123 -12.03 -16.58 -12.47
C SER A 123 -11.49 -16.40 -13.90
N MET A 124 -11.54 -17.46 -14.72
CA MET A 124 -11.04 -17.50 -16.10
C MET A 124 -9.55 -17.11 -16.24
N LEU A 125 -8.77 -17.13 -15.14
CA LEU A 125 -7.33 -16.88 -15.16
C LEU A 125 -6.54 -17.99 -15.87
N ARG A 126 -7.12 -19.18 -15.96
CA ARG A 126 -6.61 -20.33 -16.70
C ARG A 126 -7.67 -20.77 -17.72
N THR A 127 -7.29 -20.78 -19.00
CA THR A 127 -8.13 -21.23 -20.11
C THR A 127 -7.69 -22.58 -20.66
N ASN A 128 -6.56 -23.12 -20.19
CA ASN A 128 -6.06 -24.42 -20.58
C ASN A 128 -6.87 -25.55 -19.89
N PRO A 129 -7.65 -26.35 -20.64
CA PRO A 129 -8.46 -27.43 -20.08
C PRO A 129 -7.64 -28.67 -19.71
N ASP A 130 -6.39 -28.76 -20.19
CA ASP A 130 -5.54 -29.96 -20.06
C ASP A 130 -4.77 -29.98 -18.72
N PHE A 131 -4.92 -28.96 -17.88
CA PHE A 131 -4.19 -28.82 -16.62
C PHE A 131 -5.07 -29.21 -15.43
N ASN A 132 -4.59 -30.18 -14.64
CA ASN A 132 -5.24 -30.49 -13.38
C ASN A 132 -4.74 -29.57 -12.26
N GLU A 133 -5.64 -29.20 -11.37
CA GLU A 133 -5.38 -28.24 -10.30
C GLU A 133 -5.06 -28.95 -8.98
N THR A 134 -4.32 -28.24 -8.12
CA THR A 134 -4.25 -28.50 -6.68
C THR A 134 -5.23 -27.54 -6.01
N VAL A 135 -6.24 -28.09 -5.35
CA VAL A 135 -7.33 -27.33 -4.73
C VAL A 135 -7.19 -27.42 -3.22
N CYS A 136 -7.02 -26.27 -2.58
CA CYS A 136 -7.05 -26.14 -1.13
C CYS A 136 -8.43 -25.67 -0.69
N THR A 137 -9.09 -26.43 0.19
CA THR A 137 -10.33 -25.98 0.85
C THR A 137 -10.04 -25.62 2.28
N ILE A 138 -10.33 -24.37 2.65
CA ILE A 138 -10.18 -23.87 4.01
C ILE A 138 -11.57 -23.73 4.62
N LYS A 139 -11.78 -24.35 5.77
CA LYS A 139 -12.99 -24.21 6.59
C LYS A 139 -12.67 -23.35 7.81
N PHE A 140 -13.50 -22.35 8.09
CA PHE A 140 -13.32 -21.48 9.24
C PHE A 140 -14.65 -21.04 9.84
N ASP A 141 -14.64 -20.73 11.14
CA ASP A 141 -15.80 -20.24 11.86
C ASP A 141 -15.75 -18.72 12.02
N LEU A 142 -16.90 -18.10 11.79
CA LEU A 142 -17.13 -16.70 12.04
C LEU A 142 -17.98 -16.57 13.33
N PRO A 143 -17.47 -15.97 14.43
CA PRO A 143 -18.14 -16.00 15.73
C PRO A 143 -19.30 -15.00 15.88
N ASN A 144 -19.33 -13.97 15.02
CA ASN A 144 -20.36 -12.94 14.93
C ASN A 144 -20.49 -12.42 13.49
N GLU A 145 -21.59 -11.74 13.16
CA GLU A 145 -21.79 -11.16 11.83
C GLU A 145 -20.69 -10.15 11.45
N LEU A 146 -20.30 -10.11 10.17
CA LEU A 146 -19.48 -9.04 9.59
C LEU A 146 -20.37 -8.11 8.76
N LYS A 147 -20.38 -6.83 9.12
CA LYS A 147 -21.16 -5.82 8.41
C LYS A 147 -20.47 -5.41 7.11
N PRO A 148 -21.24 -5.06 6.05
CA PRO A 148 -20.66 -4.56 4.82
C PRO A 148 -19.86 -3.27 5.02
N PRO A 149 -18.80 -3.04 4.23
CA PRO A 149 -18.30 -3.94 3.20
C PRO A 149 -17.38 -5.03 3.77
N VAL A 150 -17.56 -6.27 3.28
CA VAL A 150 -16.68 -7.41 3.56
C VAL A 150 -15.69 -7.54 2.40
N LEU A 151 -14.41 -7.52 2.73
CA LEU A 151 -13.32 -7.46 1.75
C LEU A 151 -12.48 -8.73 1.88
N PHE A 152 -12.19 -9.37 0.75
CA PHE A 152 -11.35 -10.54 0.65
C PHE A 152 -10.05 -10.18 -0.06
N TYR A 153 -8.94 -10.28 0.64
CA TYR A 153 -7.61 -10.06 0.12
C TYR A 153 -6.83 -11.37 0.08
N TYR A 154 -5.83 -11.43 -0.80
CA TYR A 154 -4.67 -12.28 -0.58
C TYR A 154 -3.53 -11.42 -0.03
N ARG A 155 -2.71 -12.02 0.83
CA ARG A 155 -1.51 -11.41 1.40
C ARG A 155 -0.30 -12.23 1.00
N LEU A 156 0.72 -11.55 0.49
CA LEU A 156 2.03 -12.14 0.21
C LEU A 156 3.06 -11.56 1.18
N THR A 157 4.00 -12.41 1.60
CA THR A 157 5.18 -12.00 2.36
C THR A 157 6.44 -12.28 1.55
N ASN A 158 7.51 -11.56 1.86
CA ASN A 158 8.82 -11.71 1.23
C ASN A 158 8.81 -11.55 -0.31
N PHE A 159 7.87 -10.79 -0.86
CA PHE A 159 7.76 -10.55 -2.31
C PHE A 159 8.04 -9.08 -2.64
N TYR A 160 9.15 -8.79 -3.31
CA TYR A 160 9.68 -7.43 -3.44
C TYR A 160 9.16 -6.69 -4.68
N GLN A 161 7.87 -6.31 -4.69
CA GLN A 161 7.29 -5.45 -5.75
C GLN A 161 7.95 -4.07 -5.83
N ASN A 162 8.66 -3.63 -4.79
CA ASN A 162 9.33 -2.33 -4.69
C ASN A 162 10.77 -2.33 -5.22
N HIS A 163 11.26 -3.45 -5.74
CA HIS A 163 12.60 -3.50 -6.32
C HIS A 163 12.69 -2.59 -7.56
N ARG A 164 13.74 -1.77 -7.67
CA ARG A 164 13.88 -0.72 -8.72
C ARG A 164 13.64 -1.25 -10.13
N ARG A 165 14.26 -2.39 -10.48
CA ARG A 165 14.09 -3.02 -11.81
C ARG A 165 12.69 -3.57 -12.00
N TYR A 166 12.06 -4.09 -10.95
CA TYR A 166 10.72 -4.66 -11.02
C TYR A 166 9.68 -3.57 -11.31
N VAL A 167 9.70 -2.47 -10.54
CA VAL A 167 8.75 -1.36 -10.70
C VAL A 167 8.84 -0.69 -12.08
N ALA A 168 10.04 -0.65 -12.66
CA ALA A 168 10.26 -0.04 -13.97
C ALA A 168 9.85 -0.95 -15.14
N SER A 169 9.71 -2.26 -14.93
CA SER A 169 9.58 -3.27 -15.99
C SER A 169 8.13 -3.40 -16.49
N LEU A 170 7.68 -2.45 -17.32
CA LEU A 170 6.36 -2.39 -17.98
C LEU A 170 6.38 -1.37 -19.14
N ASP A 171 5.64 -1.64 -20.24
CA ASP A 171 5.47 -0.67 -21.35
C ASP A 171 4.07 0.00 -21.26
N GLN A 172 4.04 1.30 -20.96
CA GLN A 172 2.77 2.02 -20.78
C GLN A 172 1.91 2.10 -22.05
N PRO A 173 2.46 2.37 -23.25
CA PRO A 173 1.70 2.32 -24.49
C PRO A 173 1.03 0.96 -24.73
N GLN A 174 1.73 -0.14 -24.48
CA GLN A 174 1.20 -1.50 -24.60
C GLN A 174 0.03 -1.71 -23.63
N LEU A 175 0.17 -1.30 -22.37
CA LEU A 175 -0.91 -1.40 -21.37
C LEU A 175 -2.13 -0.55 -21.75
N LYS A 176 -1.91 0.62 -22.37
CA LYS A 176 -3.00 1.46 -22.92
C LYS A 176 -3.68 0.88 -24.16
N GLY A 177 -3.21 -0.26 -24.66
CA GLY A 177 -3.81 -1.02 -25.75
C GLY A 177 -3.13 -0.84 -27.11
N ASP A 178 -2.02 -0.10 -27.20
CA ASP A 178 -1.30 0.04 -28.46
C ASP A 178 -0.57 -1.26 -28.84
N ALA A 179 -0.73 -1.67 -30.10
CA ALA A 179 0.00 -2.82 -30.66
C ALA A 179 1.45 -2.41 -30.96
N ARG A 180 2.36 -2.61 -30.00
CA ARG A 180 3.78 -2.27 -30.10
C ARG A 180 4.54 -3.32 -30.91
N THR A 181 5.30 -2.89 -31.90
CA THR A 181 6.17 -3.83 -32.64
C THR A 181 7.36 -4.25 -31.77
N LEU A 182 7.99 -5.38 -32.13
CA LEU A 182 9.21 -5.86 -31.45
C LEU A 182 10.30 -4.78 -31.40
N SER A 183 10.54 -4.09 -32.51
CA SER A 183 11.54 -3.01 -32.59
C SER A 183 11.22 -1.81 -31.69
N GLN A 184 9.94 -1.48 -31.52
CA GLN A 184 9.52 -0.39 -30.65
C GLN A 184 9.77 -0.73 -29.17
N LEU A 185 9.44 -1.96 -28.76
CA LEU A 185 9.66 -2.42 -27.39
C LEU A 185 11.15 -2.56 -27.07
N GLN A 186 11.94 -3.09 -28.00
CA GLN A 186 13.40 -3.18 -27.87
C GLN A 186 14.06 -1.81 -27.70
N LYS A 187 13.63 -0.82 -28.48
CA LYS A 187 14.16 0.54 -28.38
C LYS A 187 13.77 1.23 -27.07
N ALA A 188 12.57 0.94 -26.56
CA ALA A 188 12.09 1.51 -25.31
C ALA A 188 12.83 0.93 -24.10
N SER A 189 13.16 -0.38 -24.12
CA SER A 189 13.79 -1.11 -22.99
C SER A 189 13.00 -1.09 -21.67
N ASP A 190 11.77 -0.56 -21.69
CA ASP A 190 10.92 -0.39 -20.51
C ASP A 190 10.44 -1.73 -19.96
N CYS A 191 10.40 -2.81 -20.76
CA CYS A 191 9.96 -4.15 -20.34
C CYS A 191 11.10 -5.12 -19.99
N ASP A 192 12.36 -4.66 -20.00
CA ASP A 192 13.49 -5.56 -19.80
C ASP A 192 13.44 -6.25 -18.42
N PRO A 193 13.82 -7.54 -18.34
CA PRO A 193 14.30 -8.40 -19.42
C PRO A 193 13.19 -9.14 -20.19
N LEU A 194 11.91 -8.98 -19.82
CA LEU A 194 10.80 -9.79 -20.34
C LEU A 194 10.04 -9.07 -21.45
N THR A 195 10.74 -8.83 -22.56
CA THR A 195 10.22 -8.01 -23.66
C THR A 195 9.69 -8.88 -24.82
N TRP A 196 10.35 -9.98 -25.18
CA TRP A 196 9.97 -10.87 -26.28
C TRP A 196 10.48 -12.30 -26.09
N ASP A 197 9.95 -13.22 -26.90
CA ASP A 197 10.44 -14.60 -27.01
C ASP A 197 11.57 -14.73 -28.04
N ASP A 198 12.73 -15.26 -27.63
CA ASP A 198 13.93 -15.33 -28.48
C ASP A 198 13.80 -16.32 -29.65
N VAL A 199 12.93 -17.33 -29.53
CA VAL A 199 12.76 -18.39 -30.53
C VAL A 199 11.78 -17.94 -31.61
N GLN A 200 10.58 -17.53 -31.21
CA GLN A 200 9.51 -17.12 -32.13
C GLN A 200 9.63 -15.67 -32.59
N ARG A 201 10.50 -14.86 -31.95
CA ARG A 201 10.71 -13.44 -32.26
C ARG A 201 9.42 -12.61 -32.16
N LYS A 202 8.58 -12.93 -31.18
CA LYS A 202 7.31 -12.22 -30.91
C LYS A 202 7.36 -11.49 -29.57
N PRO A 203 6.78 -10.28 -29.46
CA PRO A 203 6.62 -9.59 -28.19
C PRO A 203 5.79 -10.40 -27.18
N TYR A 204 6.13 -10.26 -25.90
CA TYR A 204 5.23 -10.69 -24.84
C TYR A 204 4.11 -9.65 -24.66
N TYR A 205 2.88 -10.12 -24.44
CA TYR A 205 1.74 -9.28 -24.10
C TYR A 205 1.01 -9.86 -22.89
N PRO A 206 0.89 -9.12 -21.78
CA PRO A 206 1.62 -7.89 -21.44
C PRO A 206 3.10 -8.16 -21.10
N CYS A 207 4.02 -7.33 -21.58
CA CYS A 207 5.45 -7.47 -21.30
C CYS A 207 5.86 -6.96 -19.90
N GLY A 208 7.05 -7.37 -19.47
CA GLY A 208 7.67 -6.88 -18.23
C GLY A 208 7.52 -7.80 -17.02
N LEU A 209 8.37 -7.58 -16.02
CA LEU A 209 8.45 -8.39 -14.80
C LEU A 209 7.16 -8.36 -13.99
N ILE A 210 6.51 -7.19 -13.91
CA ILE A 210 5.30 -7.02 -13.10
C ILE A 210 4.18 -7.92 -13.63
N ALA A 211 3.92 -7.84 -14.93
CA ALA A 211 2.91 -8.64 -15.60
C ALA A 211 3.23 -10.14 -15.49
N ASN A 212 4.45 -10.53 -15.81
CA ASN A 212 4.86 -11.93 -15.80
C ASN A 212 4.64 -12.61 -14.45
N SER A 213 5.00 -11.96 -13.35
CA SER A 213 4.85 -12.55 -12.01
C SER A 213 3.48 -12.30 -11.37
N MET A 214 2.42 -12.08 -12.16
CA MET A 214 1.07 -11.92 -11.63
C MET A 214 0.66 -13.08 -10.72
N PHE A 215 0.15 -12.74 -9.54
CA PHE A 215 -0.43 -13.71 -8.62
C PHE A 215 -1.62 -14.42 -9.30
N ASN A 216 -1.57 -15.75 -9.35
CA ASN A 216 -2.47 -16.56 -10.17
C ASN A 216 -3.26 -17.62 -9.40
N ASP A 217 -3.25 -17.62 -8.07
CA ASP A 217 -4.24 -18.40 -7.31
C ASP A 217 -5.62 -17.79 -7.51
N SER A 218 -6.62 -18.66 -7.60
CA SER A 218 -8.02 -18.26 -7.76
C SER A 218 -8.83 -18.61 -6.54
N PHE A 219 -9.79 -17.76 -6.19
CA PHE A 219 -10.63 -17.92 -5.01
C PHE A 219 -12.09 -18.08 -5.43
N ALA A 220 -12.72 -19.17 -5.04
CA ALA A 220 -14.18 -19.27 -5.10
C ALA A 220 -14.80 -18.39 -3.99
N PRO A 221 -15.99 -17.81 -4.21
CA PRO A 221 -16.70 -17.11 -3.14
C PRO A 221 -16.93 -18.03 -1.93
N PRO A 222 -16.83 -17.52 -0.68
CA PRO A 222 -17.05 -18.33 0.51
C PRO A 222 -18.44 -18.99 0.52
N MET A 223 -18.51 -20.28 0.88
CA MET A 223 -19.77 -20.99 1.05
C MET A 223 -20.14 -21.10 2.52
N TRP A 224 -21.32 -20.62 2.89
CA TRP A 224 -21.89 -20.77 4.22
C TRP A 224 -22.48 -22.17 4.39
N GLN A 225 -21.89 -22.98 5.28
CA GLN A 225 -22.23 -24.41 5.41
C GLN A 225 -23.47 -24.68 6.26
N ASN A 226 -23.77 -23.78 7.20
CA ASN A 226 -24.81 -23.97 8.22
C ASN A 226 -25.78 -22.78 8.30
N PRO A 227 -26.54 -22.50 7.22
CA PRO A 227 -27.54 -21.45 7.23
C PRO A 227 -28.64 -21.71 8.26
N ARG A 228 -28.94 -20.72 9.11
CA ARG A 228 -30.09 -20.79 10.04
C ARG A 228 -31.44 -20.75 9.31
N SER A 229 -31.49 -20.07 8.18
CA SER A 229 -32.61 -20.02 7.23
C SER A 229 -32.06 -19.47 5.92
N SER A 230 -32.06 -20.27 4.84
CA SER A 230 -31.81 -19.69 3.51
C SER A 230 -33.00 -18.79 3.15
N LYS A 231 -32.74 -17.67 2.48
CA LYS A 231 -33.82 -16.82 1.92
C LYS A 231 -34.75 -17.61 0.99
N ASP A 232 -34.28 -18.74 0.46
CA ASP A 232 -35.00 -19.64 -0.45
C ASP A 232 -35.58 -20.90 0.22
N GLY A 233 -35.58 -20.98 1.56
CA GLY A 233 -36.18 -22.11 2.31
C GLY A 233 -35.38 -23.43 2.26
N GLY A 234 -34.21 -23.45 1.63
CA GLY A 234 -33.29 -24.60 1.63
C GLY A 234 -32.41 -24.70 2.89
N THR A 235 -32.08 -25.92 3.30
CA THR A 235 -31.19 -26.24 4.43
C THR A 235 -29.74 -26.55 4.02
N GLY A 236 -29.42 -26.44 2.73
CA GLY A 236 -28.09 -26.74 2.18
C GLY A 236 -27.12 -25.54 2.21
N PRO A 237 -25.84 -25.74 1.86
CA PRO A 237 -24.85 -24.68 1.81
C PRO A 237 -25.25 -23.54 0.88
N VAL A 238 -25.01 -22.29 1.29
CA VAL A 238 -25.36 -21.07 0.55
C VAL A 238 -24.10 -20.29 0.20
N VAL A 239 -23.95 -19.89 -1.06
CA VAL A 239 -22.82 -19.08 -1.50
C VAL A 239 -22.94 -17.65 -0.98
N TYR A 240 -21.91 -17.17 -0.27
CA TYR A 240 -21.75 -15.76 0.03
C TYR A 240 -21.13 -15.07 -1.17
N ASN A 241 -21.97 -14.54 -2.04
CA ASN A 241 -21.54 -13.95 -3.30
C ASN A 241 -20.61 -12.75 -3.06
N MET A 242 -19.39 -12.83 -3.58
CA MET A 242 -18.45 -11.72 -3.62
C MET A 242 -18.11 -11.41 -5.07
N THR A 243 -17.94 -10.13 -5.40
CA THR A 243 -17.60 -9.69 -6.75
C THR A 243 -16.11 -9.39 -6.90
N THR A 244 -15.56 -9.71 -8.06
CA THR A 244 -14.21 -9.32 -8.50
C THR A 244 -14.21 -7.99 -9.27
N LYS A 245 -15.37 -7.31 -9.37
CA LYS A 245 -15.52 -6.00 -9.99
C LYS A 245 -15.56 -4.90 -8.93
N GLY A 246 -15.08 -3.70 -9.28
CA GLY A 246 -14.91 -2.60 -8.35
C GLY A 246 -13.81 -2.83 -7.31
N ILE A 247 -12.83 -3.70 -7.58
CA ILE A 247 -11.65 -3.94 -6.74
C ILE A 247 -10.46 -3.06 -7.13
N ALA A 248 -10.40 -2.63 -8.40
CA ALA A 248 -9.41 -1.68 -8.88
C ALA A 248 -9.88 -0.23 -8.67
N TRP A 249 -8.93 0.71 -8.65
CA TRP A 249 -9.25 2.13 -8.54
C TRP A 249 -9.85 2.61 -9.86
N PRO A 250 -10.88 3.49 -9.84
CA PRO A 250 -11.41 4.05 -11.07
C PRO A 250 -10.33 4.70 -11.94
N SER A 251 -9.37 5.40 -11.33
CA SER A 251 -8.22 6.02 -12.02
C SER A 251 -7.20 5.03 -12.59
N ASP A 252 -7.14 3.80 -12.07
CA ASP A 252 -6.26 2.78 -12.66
C ASP A 252 -6.85 2.30 -14.00
N LYS A 253 -8.17 2.29 -14.18
CA LYS A 253 -8.83 1.85 -15.41
C LYS A 253 -8.37 2.64 -16.63
N ASP A 254 -8.13 3.95 -16.49
CA ASP A 254 -7.65 4.81 -17.57
C ASP A 254 -6.22 4.49 -18.05
N ARG A 255 -5.48 3.67 -17.29
CA ARG A 255 -4.13 3.21 -17.62
C ARG A 255 -4.12 1.94 -18.47
N PHE A 256 -5.26 1.23 -18.53
CA PHE A 256 -5.38 -0.06 -19.20
C PHE A 256 -6.44 0.00 -20.29
N GLY A 257 -6.04 -0.23 -21.53
CA GLY A 257 -6.94 -0.25 -22.69
C GLY A 257 -7.15 -1.66 -23.23
N GLN A 258 -8.19 -1.82 -24.04
CA GLN A 258 -8.33 -3.02 -24.86
C GLN A 258 -7.23 -3.03 -25.92
N THR A 259 -6.55 -4.18 -26.04
CA THR A 259 -5.45 -4.34 -26.98
C THR A 259 -5.88 -4.28 -28.43
N LYS A 260 -5.03 -3.65 -29.25
CA LYS A 260 -5.13 -3.64 -30.71
C LYS A 260 -4.31 -4.76 -31.37
N TYR A 261 -3.58 -5.57 -30.60
CA TYR A 261 -2.87 -6.74 -31.14
C TYR A 261 -3.85 -7.78 -31.68
N LYS A 262 -3.46 -8.48 -32.74
CA LYS A 262 -4.04 -9.79 -33.04
C LYS A 262 -3.38 -10.84 -32.16
N ALA A 263 -4.12 -11.88 -31.79
CA ALA A 263 -3.57 -12.95 -30.95
C ALA A 263 -2.32 -13.62 -31.55
N SER A 264 -2.23 -13.68 -32.88
CA SER A 264 -1.08 -14.22 -33.62
C SER A 264 0.22 -13.42 -33.44
N ASP A 265 0.13 -12.13 -33.11
CA ASP A 265 1.25 -11.19 -33.19
C ASP A 265 2.11 -11.19 -31.91
N VAL A 266 1.58 -11.76 -30.83
CA VAL A 266 2.13 -11.70 -29.48
C VAL A 266 2.05 -13.05 -28.78
N LEU A 267 2.82 -13.19 -27.71
CA LEU A 267 2.82 -14.39 -26.87
C LEU A 267 2.49 -14.04 -25.41
N PRO A 268 1.92 -14.99 -24.65
CA PRO A 268 1.84 -14.86 -23.20
C PRO A 268 3.23 -14.74 -22.58
N PRO A 269 3.39 -14.00 -21.46
CA PRO A 269 4.62 -14.03 -20.68
C PRO A 269 4.98 -15.45 -20.21
N PRO A 270 6.26 -15.75 -19.94
CA PRO A 270 6.71 -17.10 -19.58
C PRO A 270 5.90 -17.78 -18.47
N ASN A 271 5.56 -17.07 -17.40
CA ASN A 271 4.81 -17.63 -16.27
C ASN A 271 3.31 -17.78 -16.55
N TRP A 272 2.83 -17.27 -17.68
CA TRP A 272 1.44 -17.35 -18.11
C TRP A 272 1.22 -18.47 -19.14
N VAL A 273 2.29 -19.06 -19.69
CA VAL A 273 2.23 -20.10 -20.73
C VAL A 273 1.27 -21.24 -20.33
N ASN A 274 1.36 -21.73 -19.10
CA ASN A 274 0.52 -22.82 -18.62
C ASN A 274 -0.97 -22.43 -18.50
N SER A 275 -1.30 -21.14 -18.49
CA SER A 275 -2.68 -20.65 -18.46
C SER A 275 -3.40 -20.79 -19.79
N PHE A 276 -2.66 -20.98 -20.90
CA PHE A 276 -3.20 -21.04 -22.25
C PHE A 276 -2.89 -22.40 -22.89
N LYS A 277 -3.85 -22.93 -23.65
CA LYS A 277 -3.62 -24.16 -24.41
C LYS A 277 -2.50 -23.91 -25.43
N ASP A 278 -1.57 -24.87 -25.52
CA ASP A 278 -0.36 -24.79 -26.36
C ASP A 278 0.55 -23.58 -26.08
N GLY A 279 0.33 -22.85 -24.97
CA GLY A 279 1.13 -21.69 -24.60
C GLY A 279 0.93 -20.45 -25.47
N VAL A 280 -0.16 -20.37 -26.24
CA VAL A 280 -0.39 -19.29 -27.21
C VAL A 280 -1.74 -18.62 -27.03
N TYR A 281 -1.82 -17.36 -27.47
CA TYR A 281 -3.08 -16.65 -27.56
C TYR A 281 -3.88 -17.06 -28.81
N ASN A 282 -5.20 -16.96 -28.70
CA ASN A 282 -6.17 -16.97 -29.78
C ASN A 282 -7.16 -15.81 -29.58
N ASP A 283 -8.01 -15.55 -30.58
CA ASP A 283 -8.92 -14.38 -30.55
C ASP A 283 -9.96 -14.42 -29.43
N SER A 284 -10.19 -15.60 -28.81
CA SER A 284 -11.14 -15.77 -27.70
C SER A 284 -10.49 -15.71 -26.31
N ASN A 285 -9.19 -15.95 -26.19
CA ASN A 285 -8.49 -16.04 -24.90
C ASN A 285 -7.52 -14.88 -24.63
N ILE A 286 -7.23 -14.04 -25.63
CA ILE A 286 -6.34 -12.88 -25.45
C ILE A 286 -6.94 -11.95 -24.38
N PRO A 287 -6.18 -11.60 -23.32
CA PRO A 287 -6.75 -10.92 -22.17
C PRO A 287 -7.11 -9.47 -22.46
N ASN A 288 -8.31 -9.08 -22.02
CA ASN A 288 -8.74 -7.68 -21.99
C ASN A 288 -8.32 -7.01 -20.66
N LEU A 289 -7.15 -6.37 -20.66
CA LEU A 289 -6.58 -5.75 -19.46
C LEU A 289 -7.43 -4.62 -18.89
N HIS A 290 -8.30 -3.99 -19.70
CA HIS A 290 -9.21 -2.94 -19.23
C HIS A 290 -10.31 -3.48 -18.31
N GLU A 291 -10.79 -4.71 -18.54
CA GLU A 291 -11.85 -5.33 -17.75
C GLU A 291 -11.32 -6.23 -16.62
N MET A 292 -10.04 -6.60 -16.70
CA MET A 292 -9.33 -7.53 -15.82
C MET A 292 -8.83 -6.81 -14.55
N GLU A 293 -9.75 -6.44 -13.66
CA GLU A 293 -9.42 -5.63 -12.47
C GLU A 293 -8.40 -6.28 -11.51
N ASN A 294 -8.36 -7.60 -11.44
CA ASN A 294 -7.33 -8.35 -10.71
C ASN A 294 -5.92 -8.11 -11.25
N PHE A 295 -5.76 -8.02 -12.57
CA PHE A 295 -4.49 -7.61 -13.20
C PHE A 295 -4.14 -6.17 -12.83
N GLN A 296 -5.10 -5.25 -12.87
CA GLN A 296 -4.89 -3.84 -12.53
C GLN A 296 -4.44 -3.68 -11.06
N VAL A 297 -5.06 -4.41 -10.14
CA VAL A 297 -4.67 -4.47 -8.73
C VAL A 297 -3.24 -4.99 -8.56
N TRP A 298 -2.84 -5.98 -9.36
CA TRP A 298 -1.48 -6.51 -9.33
C TRP A 298 -0.45 -5.49 -9.86
N MET A 299 -0.73 -4.88 -11.02
CA MET A 299 0.15 -3.90 -11.67
C MET A 299 0.43 -2.66 -10.83
N ARG A 300 -0.45 -2.33 -9.88
CA ARG A 300 -0.20 -1.30 -8.87
C ARG A 300 0.71 -1.83 -7.76
N THR A 301 2.01 -1.70 -7.92
CA THR A 301 3.03 -2.26 -7.02
C THR A 301 2.89 -1.82 -5.56
N ALA A 302 3.23 -2.74 -4.64
CA ALA A 302 3.29 -2.46 -3.21
C ALA A 302 4.62 -1.83 -2.80
N GLY A 303 4.60 -0.96 -1.78
CA GLY A 303 5.81 -0.29 -1.27
C GLY A 303 6.66 -1.14 -0.33
N LEU A 304 6.11 -2.25 0.20
CA LEU A 304 6.76 -3.15 1.17
C LEU A 304 6.70 -4.60 0.68
N PRO A 305 7.60 -5.49 1.15
CA PRO A 305 7.64 -6.89 0.73
C PRO A 305 6.51 -7.76 1.31
N THR A 306 5.84 -7.25 2.35
CA THR A 306 4.62 -7.84 2.89
C THR A 306 3.46 -6.91 2.55
N PHE A 307 2.50 -7.41 1.77
CA PHE A 307 1.39 -6.61 1.28
C PHE A 307 0.15 -7.45 1.04
N SER A 308 -1.01 -6.79 1.06
CA SER A 308 -2.31 -7.39 0.72
C SER A 308 -2.87 -6.75 -0.54
N LYS A 309 -3.57 -7.54 -1.35
CA LYS A 309 -4.23 -7.13 -2.59
C LYS A 309 -5.68 -7.62 -2.57
N LEU A 310 -6.60 -6.74 -2.93
CA LEU A 310 -8.03 -7.04 -2.91
C LEU A 310 -8.35 -8.01 -4.06
N ALA A 311 -8.97 -9.14 -3.75
CA ALA A 311 -9.35 -10.15 -4.72
C ALA A 311 -10.86 -10.13 -4.98
N GLN A 312 -11.66 -10.02 -3.92
CA GLN A 312 -13.12 -9.97 -3.99
C GLN A 312 -13.68 -9.01 -2.93
N ARG A 313 -14.89 -8.50 -3.16
CA ARG A 313 -15.61 -7.67 -2.18
C ARG A 313 -17.12 -7.94 -2.21
N ASN A 314 -17.78 -7.73 -1.08
CA ASN A 314 -19.23 -7.59 -1.01
C ASN A 314 -19.56 -6.32 -0.21
N ASP A 315 -20.24 -5.37 -0.85
CA ASP A 315 -20.58 -4.08 -0.27
C ASP A 315 -22.01 -3.99 0.27
N LYS A 316 -22.81 -5.05 0.13
CA LYS A 316 -24.26 -5.02 0.35
C LYS A 316 -24.72 -5.99 1.43
N ASP A 317 -24.21 -7.22 1.41
CA ASP A 317 -24.73 -8.30 2.24
C ASP A 317 -23.88 -8.52 3.49
N VAL A 318 -24.56 -8.70 4.62
CA VAL A 318 -23.94 -9.11 5.88
C VAL A 318 -23.40 -10.54 5.73
N MET A 319 -22.16 -10.78 6.16
CA MET A 319 -21.64 -12.14 6.30
C MET A 319 -22.06 -12.68 7.66
N GLU A 320 -23.03 -13.59 7.66
CA GLU A 320 -23.67 -14.12 8.85
C GLU A 320 -22.74 -14.95 9.72
N LYS A 321 -23.02 -15.01 11.03
CA LYS A 321 -22.31 -15.93 11.93
C LYS A 321 -22.49 -17.38 11.47
N GLY A 322 -21.40 -18.11 11.30
CA GLY A 322 -21.43 -19.54 10.98
C GLY A 322 -20.10 -20.08 10.48
N THR A 323 -20.15 -21.28 9.91
CA THR A 323 -19.00 -21.99 9.35
C THR A 323 -18.97 -21.76 7.85
N TYR A 324 -17.83 -21.33 7.34
CA TYR A 324 -17.61 -21.06 5.93
C TYR A 324 -16.51 -21.95 5.37
N GLU A 325 -16.66 -22.31 4.10
CA GLU A 325 -15.60 -22.94 3.32
C GLU A 325 -15.19 -22.03 2.15
N VAL A 326 -13.89 -21.87 1.94
CA VAL A 326 -13.32 -21.17 0.80
C VAL A 326 -12.46 -22.15 0.02
N THR A 327 -12.76 -22.26 -1.27
CA THR A 327 -11.98 -23.07 -2.21
C THR A 327 -10.96 -22.21 -2.93
N ILE A 328 -9.69 -22.63 -2.89
CA ILE A 328 -8.53 -21.95 -3.46
C ILE A 328 -7.87 -22.86 -4.48
N TYR A 329 -7.68 -22.37 -5.70
CA TYR A 329 -6.88 -23.04 -6.71
C TYR A 329 -5.42 -22.60 -6.54
N ASP A 330 -4.60 -23.48 -5.97
CA ASP A 330 -3.23 -23.20 -5.54
C ASP A 330 -2.23 -23.39 -6.70
N ARG A 331 -1.63 -22.29 -7.17
CA ARG A 331 -0.79 -22.22 -8.38
C ARG A 331 0.47 -21.38 -8.21
N PHE A 332 0.46 -20.39 -7.32
CA PHE A 332 1.52 -19.40 -7.17
C PHE A 332 2.60 -19.92 -6.20
N PRO A 333 3.83 -20.21 -6.67
CA PRO A 333 4.83 -20.94 -5.89
C PRO A 333 5.60 -20.00 -4.95
N VAL A 334 5.04 -19.72 -3.76
CA VAL A 334 5.70 -18.82 -2.80
C VAL A 334 6.92 -19.42 -2.10
N LYS A 335 7.02 -20.76 -2.10
CA LYS A 335 8.10 -21.51 -1.44
C LYS A 335 9.46 -21.25 -2.10
N ASP A 336 9.49 -21.00 -3.41
CA ASP A 336 10.72 -20.80 -4.20
C ASP A 336 11.54 -19.59 -3.72
N TYR A 337 10.89 -18.58 -3.15
CA TYR A 337 11.52 -17.39 -2.61
C TYR A 337 11.35 -17.25 -1.09
N SER A 338 11.02 -18.35 -0.39
CA SER A 338 10.81 -18.36 1.07
C SER A 338 9.77 -17.34 1.53
N GLY A 339 8.71 -17.15 0.73
CA GLY A 339 7.57 -16.32 1.10
C GLY A 339 6.41 -17.14 1.63
N THR A 340 5.36 -16.44 2.05
CA THR A 340 4.09 -17.04 2.45
C THR A 340 2.93 -16.37 1.73
N LYS A 341 1.82 -17.11 1.60
CA LYS A 341 0.55 -16.62 1.09
C LYS A 341 -0.58 -16.89 2.08
N SER A 342 -1.42 -15.89 2.29
CA SER A 342 -2.55 -15.96 3.20
C SER A 342 -3.80 -15.40 2.54
N ILE A 343 -4.98 -15.92 2.92
CA ILE A 343 -6.24 -15.21 2.70
C ILE A 343 -6.46 -14.25 3.86
N VAL A 344 -7.07 -13.11 3.58
CA VAL A 344 -7.45 -12.11 4.58
C VAL A 344 -8.89 -11.67 4.32
N ILE A 345 -9.78 -11.98 5.24
CA ILE A 345 -11.16 -11.50 5.23
C ILE A 345 -11.26 -10.39 6.26
N SER A 346 -11.60 -9.18 5.84
CA SER A 346 -11.56 -8.00 6.70
C SER A 346 -12.73 -7.07 6.41
N THR A 347 -13.21 -6.41 7.45
CA THR A 347 -14.10 -5.24 7.33
C THR A 347 -13.25 -3.97 7.24
N ARG A 348 -13.87 -2.81 7.00
CA ARG A 348 -13.16 -1.52 7.08
C ARG A 348 -13.93 -0.50 7.88
N THR A 349 -13.21 0.42 8.49
CA THR A 349 -13.77 1.68 8.96
C THR A 349 -13.49 2.80 7.95
N VAL A 350 -13.94 4.01 8.27
CA VAL A 350 -13.60 5.22 7.49
C VAL A 350 -12.08 5.42 7.38
N MET A 351 -11.31 4.95 8.37
CA MET A 351 -9.85 5.02 8.40
C MET A 351 -9.16 3.88 7.63
N GLY A 352 -9.93 2.95 7.04
CA GLY A 352 -9.42 1.79 6.32
C GLY A 352 -9.43 0.51 7.16
N GLY A 353 -8.43 -0.35 6.92
CA GLY A 353 -8.26 -1.62 7.62
C GLY A 353 -7.66 -1.45 9.03
N ARG A 354 -7.38 -2.57 9.68
CA ARG A 354 -6.84 -2.60 11.04
C ARG A 354 -5.40 -2.08 11.05
N ASN A 355 -5.18 -0.92 11.67
CA ASN A 355 -3.84 -0.37 11.88
C ASN A 355 -3.78 0.49 13.15
N PRO A 356 -3.32 -0.07 14.29
CA PRO A 356 -3.24 0.66 15.54
C PRO A 356 -2.05 1.65 15.58
N PHE A 357 -1.07 1.53 14.68
CA PHE A 357 0.18 2.31 14.75
C PHE A 357 -0.08 3.83 14.76
N LEU A 358 -0.93 4.31 13.86
CA LEU A 358 -1.21 5.75 13.76
C LEU A 358 -1.85 6.27 15.05
N GLY A 359 -2.81 5.54 15.61
CA GLY A 359 -3.44 5.90 16.87
C GLY A 359 -2.45 5.90 18.04
N ILE A 360 -1.60 4.87 18.15
CA ILE A 360 -0.53 4.79 19.16
C ILE A 360 0.42 5.99 19.02
N ALA A 361 0.89 6.30 17.81
CA ALA A 361 1.81 7.41 17.56
C ALA A 361 1.22 8.75 18.03
N TYR A 362 -0.05 9.03 17.73
CA TYR A 362 -0.73 10.25 18.18
C TYR A 362 -0.87 10.32 19.70
N VAL A 363 -1.25 9.21 20.36
CA VAL A 363 -1.34 9.17 21.82
C VAL A 363 0.03 9.36 22.47
N VAL A 364 1.08 8.72 21.94
CA VAL A 364 2.46 8.85 22.46
C VAL A 364 2.98 10.27 22.30
N VAL A 365 2.85 10.88 21.12
CA VAL A 365 3.28 12.27 20.89
C VAL A 365 2.47 13.23 21.76
N GLY A 366 1.15 13.05 21.82
CA GLY A 366 0.28 13.87 22.67
C GLY A 366 0.66 13.77 24.15
N GLY A 367 0.87 12.55 24.66
CA GLY A 367 1.30 12.32 26.04
C GLY A 367 2.67 12.92 26.35
N LEU A 368 3.65 12.76 25.44
CA LEU A 368 4.98 13.35 25.57
C LEU A 368 4.91 14.89 25.59
N CYS A 369 4.06 15.50 24.77
CA CYS A 369 3.84 16.95 24.79
C CYS A 369 3.27 17.44 26.13
N ILE A 370 2.31 16.72 26.73
CA ILE A 370 1.75 17.08 28.04
C ILE A 370 2.80 16.93 29.14
N VAL A 371 3.56 15.83 29.15
CA VAL A 371 4.63 15.61 30.14
C VAL A 371 5.72 16.68 30.05
N LEU A 372 6.22 16.97 28.85
CA LEU A 372 7.22 18.03 28.65
C LEU A 372 6.65 19.41 28.99
N GLY A 373 5.40 19.68 28.63
CA GLY A 373 4.70 20.90 29.01
C GLY A 373 4.64 21.09 30.53
N MET A 374 4.28 20.04 31.28
CA MET A 374 4.27 20.05 32.74
C MET A 374 5.68 20.26 33.33
N LEU A 375 6.69 19.55 32.82
CA LEU A 375 8.08 19.67 33.28
C LEU A 375 8.64 21.08 33.03
N PHE A 376 8.43 21.64 31.85
CA PHE A 376 8.88 23.00 31.54
C PHE A 376 8.10 24.06 32.31
N THR A 377 6.81 23.85 32.56
CA THR A 377 6.01 24.73 33.43
C THR A 377 6.54 24.69 34.86
N ALA A 378 6.76 23.49 35.42
CA ALA A 378 7.34 23.33 36.76
C ALA A 378 8.72 23.98 36.85
N ARG A 379 9.61 23.78 35.86
CA ARG A 379 10.92 24.43 35.81
C ARG A 379 10.80 25.95 35.76
N HIS A 380 9.88 26.47 34.96
CA HIS A 380 9.64 27.92 34.85
C HIS A 380 9.14 28.53 36.16
N LEU A 381 8.32 27.81 36.92
CA LEU A 381 7.80 28.24 38.22
C LEU A 381 8.84 28.12 39.35
N ILE A 382 9.65 27.05 39.37
CA ILE A 382 10.65 26.80 40.42
C ILE A 382 11.91 27.65 40.23
N LYS A 383 12.38 27.82 38.99
CA LYS A 383 13.56 28.63 38.64
C LYS A 383 13.26 29.58 37.48
N PRO A 384 12.48 30.65 37.70
CA PRO A 384 12.19 31.62 36.67
C PRO A 384 13.46 32.36 36.25
N ARG A 385 13.75 32.36 34.94
CA ARG A 385 14.82 33.17 34.35
C ARG A 385 14.20 34.40 33.68
N LYS A 386 14.76 35.58 33.94
CA LYS A 386 14.37 36.81 33.25
C LYS A 386 14.79 36.73 31.79
N LEU A 387 13.87 37.04 30.87
CA LEU A 387 14.15 37.03 29.44
C LEU A 387 15.13 38.16 29.11
N GLY A 388 16.21 37.86 28.38
CA GLY A 388 17.24 38.85 28.06
C GLY A 388 18.07 39.30 29.26
N ASP A 389 18.26 38.45 30.26
CA ASP A 389 19.11 38.75 31.42
C ASP A 389 20.59 38.83 31.01
N HIS A 390 21.19 40.02 31.16
CA HIS A 390 22.57 40.31 30.77
C HIS A 390 23.60 39.57 31.63
N THR A 391 23.24 39.10 32.83
CA THR A 391 24.15 38.32 33.70
C THR A 391 24.61 37.00 33.09
N TYR A 392 23.89 36.50 32.07
CA TYR A 392 24.22 35.28 31.35
C TYR A 392 24.97 35.52 30.04
N LEU A 393 25.33 36.77 29.72
CA LEU A 393 26.21 37.06 28.59
C LEU A 393 27.60 36.52 28.95
N SER A 394 28.22 35.77 28.05
CA SER A 394 29.45 35.03 28.36
C SER A 394 30.57 35.95 28.86
N TRP A 395 30.71 37.13 28.26
CA TRP A 395 31.73 38.12 28.62
C TRP A 395 31.53 38.73 30.02
N ASN A 396 30.29 38.81 30.52
CA ASN A 396 30.06 39.28 31.90
C ASN A 396 30.53 38.26 32.95
N ASN A 397 30.58 36.98 32.58
CA ASN A 397 31.17 35.94 33.44
C ASN A 397 32.69 35.85 33.28
N GLU A 398 33.23 36.19 32.10
CA GLU A 398 34.67 36.30 31.86
C GLU A 398 35.28 37.48 32.64
N GLU A 399 34.63 38.65 32.67
CA GLU A 399 35.05 39.79 33.50
C GLU A 399 35.05 39.45 34.99
N ALA A 400 34.02 38.73 35.46
CA ALA A 400 33.94 38.26 36.84
C ALA A 400 35.02 37.21 37.18
N GLN A 401 35.35 36.31 36.24
CA GLN A 401 36.45 35.35 36.40
C GLN A 401 37.82 36.01 36.31
N ALA A 402 38.02 37.00 35.45
CA ALA A 402 39.25 37.78 35.34
C ALA A 402 39.50 38.58 36.62
N GLN A 403 38.47 39.23 37.17
CA GLN A 403 38.52 39.90 38.48
C GLN A 403 38.78 38.92 39.64
N ALA A 404 38.18 37.73 39.64
CA ALA A 404 38.38 36.73 40.70
C ALA A 404 39.76 36.03 40.63
N THR A 405 40.36 35.94 39.45
CA THR A 405 41.68 35.29 39.24
C THR A 405 42.85 36.28 39.14
N GLY A 406 42.58 37.59 39.24
CA GLY A 406 43.59 38.64 39.18
C GLY A 406 44.29 38.74 37.82
N ARG A 407 43.65 38.26 36.76
CA ARG A 407 44.20 38.30 35.40
C ARG A 407 43.69 39.58 34.73
N GLU A 408 44.59 40.50 34.40
CA GLU A 408 44.23 41.70 33.63
C GLU A 408 43.67 41.28 32.25
N ILE A 409 42.56 41.91 31.85
CA ILE A 409 41.81 41.66 30.61
C ILE A 409 42.62 42.06 29.38
#